data_AF-A0A2M9EWL1-F1
#
_entry.id   AF-A0A2M9EWL1-F1
#
_cell.length_a   1.000
_cell.length_b   1.000
_cell.length_c   1.000
_cell.angle_alpha   90.00
_cell.angle_beta   90.00
_cell.angle_gamma   90.00
#
_symmetry.space_group_name_H-M   'P 1'
#
loop_
_entity.id
_entity.type
_entity.pdbx_description
1 polymer ?
#
loop_
_entity_poly.entity_id
_entity_poly.type
_entity_poly.pdbx_seq_one_letter_code
_entity_poly.pdbx_strand_id
1 'polypeptide(L)'
;MEAKRMKEHWKVGEVAEMAGLTIRTLRYYDQICLFSPSQYTESGHRLYTKADLVRLQPILSLKQMGMSLEEIQLLLSNPEEQTVAEILQTQISRVKKEIEVQQKLVAELENALSAARSNRTMSIPELTKLMEALKMNKEKYFSKQQLDTMESRYENADKQLLKQAEQEFNDLIKEIRLEKEKGASPSDEKVQDLANKWNDIVNAFSEDDKTFRKQAEHFHAENPGNELQYEIDGELYQFINQALNHK
;
A
#
# COMPACT_ATOMS: atom_id res chain seq x y z
N MET A 1 24.34 -48.99 18.44
CA MET A 1 23.73 -47.73 18.94
C MET A 1 24.83 -46.69 18.97
N GLU A 2 24.99 -45.91 17.89
CA GLU A 2 25.92 -44.78 17.89
C GLU A 2 25.22 -43.58 18.51
N ALA A 3 25.79 -43.08 19.59
CA ALA A 3 25.36 -41.85 20.24
C ALA A 3 25.43 -40.71 19.22
N LYS A 4 24.27 -40.18 18.84
CA LYS A 4 24.11 -38.98 18.02
C LYS A 4 24.79 -37.82 18.77
N ARG A 5 26.05 -37.54 18.44
CA ARG A 5 26.84 -36.45 19.02
C ARG A 5 26.02 -35.17 18.89
N MET A 6 25.49 -34.67 20.01
CA MET A 6 24.69 -33.45 20.00
C MET A 6 25.57 -32.32 19.50
N LYS A 7 25.14 -31.67 18.43
CA LYS A 7 25.83 -30.50 17.88
C LYS A 7 25.86 -29.41 18.94
N GLU A 8 27.06 -28.99 19.34
CA GLU A 8 27.23 -28.04 20.45
C GLU A 8 27.13 -26.58 20.01
N HIS A 9 27.45 -26.31 18.73
CA HIS A 9 27.51 -24.97 18.17
C HIS A 9 26.90 -24.91 16.76
N TRP A 10 26.26 -23.79 16.44
CA TRP A 10 25.65 -23.50 15.14
C TRP A 10 26.26 -22.25 14.53
N LYS A 11 26.52 -22.29 13.22
CA LYS A 11 26.93 -21.11 12.46
C LYS A 11 25.73 -20.22 12.18
N VAL A 12 25.98 -18.94 11.92
CA VAL A 12 24.93 -17.95 11.63
C VAL A 12 23.97 -18.38 10.51
N GLY A 13 24.46 -19.06 9.46
CA GLY A 13 23.60 -19.56 8.38
C GLY A 13 22.64 -20.66 8.84
N GLU A 14 23.09 -21.53 9.74
CA GLU A 14 22.29 -22.63 10.27
C GLU A 14 21.22 -22.11 11.25
N VAL A 15 21.57 -21.10 12.05
CA VAL A 15 20.58 -20.42 12.91
C VAL A 15 19.56 -19.65 12.08
N ALA A 16 19.99 -18.98 11.01
CA ALA A 16 19.10 -18.26 10.10
C ALA A 16 18.07 -19.22 9.49
N GLU A 17 18.53 -20.36 8.96
CA GLU A 17 17.67 -21.39 8.38
C GLU A 17 16.68 -21.97 9.41
N MET A 18 17.15 -22.36 10.59
CA MET A 18 16.29 -22.92 11.65
C MET A 18 15.25 -21.92 12.17
N ALA A 19 15.61 -20.63 12.23
CA ALA A 19 14.74 -19.57 12.72
C ALA A 19 13.82 -18.97 11.64
N GLY A 20 13.95 -19.39 10.38
CA GLY A 20 13.24 -18.77 9.26
C GLY A 20 13.64 -17.30 9.03
N LEU A 21 14.86 -16.93 9.39
CA LEU A 21 15.40 -15.57 9.25
C LEU A 21 16.44 -15.51 8.14
N THR A 22 16.74 -14.30 7.68
CA THR A 22 17.91 -14.09 6.83
C THR A 22 19.17 -13.94 7.70
N ILE A 23 20.34 -14.28 7.14
CA ILE A 23 21.64 -13.98 7.78
C ILE A 23 21.76 -12.48 8.08
N ARG A 24 21.23 -11.62 7.19
CA ARG A 24 21.19 -10.16 7.37
C ARG A 24 20.40 -9.78 8.63
N THR A 25 19.26 -10.43 8.88
CA THR A 25 18.44 -10.19 10.07
C THR A 25 19.21 -10.53 11.36
N LEU A 26 19.87 -11.69 11.42
CA LEU A 26 20.66 -12.07 12.59
C LEU A 26 21.86 -11.15 12.82
N ARG A 27 22.53 -10.69 11.75
CA ARG A 27 23.60 -9.68 11.86
C ARG A 27 23.08 -8.35 12.39
N TYR A 28 21.88 -7.96 11.95
CA TYR A 28 21.24 -6.74 12.43
C TYR A 28 20.87 -6.86 13.91
N TYR A 29 20.31 -7.99 14.36
CA TYR A 29 20.01 -8.21 15.77
C TYR A 29 21.26 -8.15 16.66
N ASP A 30 22.38 -8.68 16.17
CA ASP A 30 23.68 -8.56 16.84
C ASP A 30 24.17 -7.11 16.89
N GLN A 31 24.03 -6.37 15.78
CA GLN A 31 24.44 -4.96 15.69
C GLN A 31 23.67 -4.06 16.67
N ILE A 32 22.38 -4.31 16.90
CA ILE A 32 21.56 -3.57 17.86
C ILE A 32 21.63 -4.14 19.28
N CYS A 33 22.51 -5.11 19.53
CA CYS A 33 22.67 -5.82 20.80
C CYS A 33 21.40 -6.52 21.31
N LEU A 34 20.47 -6.87 20.42
CA LEU A 34 19.26 -7.61 20.75
C LEU A 34 19.53 -9.12 20.84
N PHE A 35 20.34 -9.65 19.92
CA PHE A 35 20.72 -11.06 19.90
C PHE A 35 22.12 -11.28 19.35
N SER A 36 23.07 -11.50 20.25
CA SER A 36 24.48 -11.72 19.93
C SER A 36 24.90 -13.17 20.17
N PRO A 37 25.81 -13.72 19.34
CA PRO A 37 26.37 -15.05 19.57
C PRO A 37 27.17 -15.06 20.88
N SER A 38 27.12 -16.19 21.60
CA SER A 38 27.97 -16.37 22.79
C SER A 38 29.44 -16.64 22.45
N GLN A 39 29.75 -17.01 21.21
CA GLN A 39 31.09 -17.39 20.79
C GLN A 39 31.43 -16.93 19.37
N TYR A 40 32.73 -16.90 19.10
CA TYR A 40 33.29 -16.63 17.79
C TYR A 40 34.36 -17.70 17.47
N THR A 41 34.48 -18.09 16.20
CA THR A 41 35.63 -18.88 15.73
C THR A 41 36.90 -18.03 15.83
N GLU A 42 38.08 -18.67 15.78
CA GLU A 42 39.37 -17.97 15.68
C GLU A 42 39.44 -16.97 14.50
N SER A 43 38.76 -17.27 13.39
CA SER A 43 38.68 -16.37 12.23
C SER A 43 37.57 -15.31 12.32
N GLY A 44 36.94 -15.13 13.49
CA GLY A 44 35.92 -14.10 13.73
C GLY A 44 34.48 -14.42 13.27
N HIS A 45 34.18 -15.65 12.84
CA HIS A 45 32.81 -16.04 12.50
C HIS A 45 31.94 -16.31 13.73
N ARG A 46 30.66 -15.93 13.66
CA ARG A 46 29.67 -16.11 14.74
C ARG A 46 29.35 -17.58 14.99
N LEU A 47 29.38 -17.99 16.25
CA LEU A 47 28.98 -19.30 16.74
C LEU A 47 27.93 -19.17 17.84
N TYR A 48 26.82 -19.87 17.65
CA TYR A 48 25.69 -19.87 18.59
C TYR A 48 25.65 -21.19 19.33
N THR A 49 25.45 -21.13 20.64
CA THR A 49 25.25 -22.32 21.49
C THR A 49 23.77 -22.67 21.60
N LYS A 50 23.47 -23.82 22.20
CA LYS A 50 22.09 -24.19 22.55
C LYS A 50 21.42 -23.13 23.44
N ALA A 51 22.17 -22.52 24.35
CA ALA A 51 21.65 -21.46 25.23
C ALA A 51 21.26 -20.21 24.42
N ASP A 52 22.01 -19.87 23.36
CA ASP A 52 21.65 -18.77 22.46
C ASP A 52 20.34 -19.05 21.74
N LEU A 53 20.13 -20.28 21.27
CA LEU A 53 18.88 -20.65 20.62
C LEU A 53 17.67 -20.53 21.57
N VAL A 54 17.85 -20.86 22.85
CA VAL A 54 16.81 -20.66 23.88
C VAL A 54 16.52 -19.18 24.09
N ARG A 55 17.53 -18.30 24.05
CA ARG A 55 17.35 -16.84 24.13
C ARG A 55 16.72 -16.23 22.87
N LEU A 56 16.90 -16.85 21.71
CA LEU A 56 16.30 -16.40 20.45
C LEU A 56 14.79 -16.65 20.40
N GLN A 57 14.31 -17.76 20.97
CA GLN A 57 12.90 -18.16 20.93
C GLN A 57 11.90 -17.08 21.42
N PRO A 58 12.10 -16.39 22.56
CA PRO A 58 11.20 -15.32 22.98
C PRO A 58 11.23 -14.12 22.03
N ILE A 59 12.40 -13.74 21.49
CA ILE A 59 12.52 -12.64 20.52
C ILE A 59 11.67 -12.92 19.27
N LEU A 60 11.73 -14.16 18.75
CA LEU A 60 10.94 -14.57 17.59
C LEU A 60 9.44 -14.54 17.89
N SER A 61 9.03 -15.06 19.06
CA SER A 61 7.63 -15.10 19.48
C SER A 61 7.07 -13.68 19.61
N LEU A 62 7.79 -12.79 20.28
CA LEU A 62 7.39 -11.39 20.45
C LEU A 62 7.33 -10.66 19.10
N LYS A 63 8.28 -10.95 18.19
CA LYS A 63 8.26 -10.35 16.84
C LYS A 63 7.06 -10.82 16.01
N GLN A 64 6.68 -12.09 16.13
CA GLN A 64 5.48 -12.63 15.49
C GLN A 64 4.18 -12.03 16.04
N MET A 65 4.15 -11.63 17.31
CA MET A 65 3.06 -10.85 17.91
C MET A 65 3.05 -9.38 17.45
N GLY A 66 3.95 -9.01 16.54
CA GLY A 66 4.01 -7.69 15.91
C GLY A 66 4.75 -6.63 16.74
N MET A 67 5.47 -6.99 17.80
CA MET A 67 6.29 -6.01 18.51
C MET A 67 7.44 -5.47 17.64
N SER A 68 7.81 -4.21 17.88
CA SER A 68 9.02 -3.63 17.31
C SER A 68 10.26 -4.20 18.01
N LEU A 69 11.44 -4.05 17.40
CA LEU A 69 12.67 -4.60 17.99
C LEU A 69 13.09 -3.80 19.23
N GLU A 70 12.75 -2.52 19.25
CA GLU A 70 12.97 -1.59 20.36
C GLU A 70 12.11 -1.98 21.57
N GLU A 71 10.82 -2.30 21.36
CA GLU A 71 9.92 -2.81 22.40
C GLU A 71 10.44 -4.12 23.00
N ILE A 72 10.92 -5.04 22.15
CA ILE A 72 11.49 -6.31 22.59
C ILE A 72 12.78 -6.08 23.39
N GLN A 73 13.64 -5.16 22.95
CA GLN A 73 14.88 -4.84 23.65
C GLN A 73 14.61 -4.26 25.05
N LEU A 74 13.62 -3.38 25.18
CA LEU A 74 13.24 -2.79 26.46
C LEU A 74 12.73 -3.87 27.43
N LEU A 75 11.85 -4.76 26.96
CA LEU A 75 11.32 -5.87 27.74
C LEU A 75 12.41 -6.83 28.24
N LEU A 76 13.37 -7.16 27.37
CA LEU A 76 14.45 -8.09 27.73
C LEU A 76 15.52 -7.45 28.63
N SER A 77 15.69 -6.13 28.58
CA SER A 77 16.71 -5.41 29.35
C SER A 77 16.23 -5.09 30.78
N ASN A 78 14.96 -4.72 30.95
CA ASN A 78 14.42 -4.25 32.23
C ASN A 78 13.14 -5.01 32.63
N PRO A 79 13.24 -6.29 33.03
CA PRO A 79 12.07 -7.11 33.40
C PRO A 79 11.31 -6.59 34.63
N GLU A 80 11.91 -5.68 35.42
CA GLU A 80 11.29 -5.08 36.61
C GLU A 80 10.63 -3.70 36.33
N GLU A 81 11.01 -3.00 35.26
CA GLU A 81 10.49 -1.65 34.96
C GLU A 81 9.22 -1.66 34.11
N GLN A 82 9.05 -2.68 33.26
CA GLN A 82 7.82 -2.93 32.52
C GLN A 82 7.33 -4.34 32.80
N THR A 83 6.15 -4.43 33.39
CA THR A 83 5.51 -5.71 33.63
C THR A 83 5.05 -6.31 32.31
N VAL A 84 5.09 -7.63 32.19
CA VAL A 84 4.48 -8.38 31.07
C VAL A 84 3.02 -7.93 30.85
N ALA A 85 2.32 -7.55 31.92
CA ALA A 85 0.96 -7.03 31.88
C ALA A 85 0.84 -5.71 31.11
N GLU A 86 1.74 -4.75 31.30
CA GLU A 86 1.71 -3.44 30.61
C GLU A 86 1.96 -3.57 29.11
N ILE A 87 2.85 -4.48 28.73
CA ILE A 87 3.14 -4.78 27.32
C ILE A 87 1.93 -5.44 26.66
N LEU A 88 1.35 -6.46 27.31
CA LEU A 88 0.12 -7.09 26.81
C LEU A 88 -1.02 -6.08 26.70
N GLN A 89 -1.16 -5.16 27.67
CA GLN A 89 -2.16 -4.10 27.62
C GLN A 89 -1.96 -3.16 26.42
N THR A 90 -0.71 -2.82 26.12
CA THR A 90 -0.34 -1.99 24.96
C THR A 90 -0.65 -2.72 23.65
N GLN A 91 -0.28 -4.00 23.55
CA GLN A 91 -0.58 -4.83 22.38
C GLN A 91 -2.08 -5.03 22.16
N ILE A 92 -2.85 -5.30 23.22
CA ILE A 92 -4.31 -5.36 23.18
C ILE A 92 -4.88 -4.05 22.65
N SER A 93 -4.37 -2.90 23.12
CA SER A 93 -4.86 -1.59 22.68
C SER A 93 -4.56 -1.34 21.20
N ARG A 94 -3.38 -1.75 20.72
CA ARG A 94 -3.02 -1.66 19.29
C ARG A 94 -3.91 -2.54 18.41
N VAL A 95 -4.10 -3.79 18.80
CA VAL A 95 -4.96 -4.75 18.07
C VAL A 95 -6.41 -4.27 18.06
N LYS A 96 -6.92 -3.71 19.17
CA LYS A 96 -8.26 -3.11 19.20
C LYS A 96 -8.40 -1.96 18.22
N LYS A 97 -7.41 -1.06 18.16
CA LYS A 97 -7.41 0.05 17.21
C LYS A 97 -7.37 -0.42 15.77
N GLU A 98 -6.61 -1.48 15.49
CA GLU A 98 -6.62 -2.14 14.18
C GLU A 98 -8.01 -2.73 13.88
N ILE A 99 -8.60 -3.51 14.79
CA ILE A 99 -9.97 -4.03 14.62
C ILE A 99 -10.98 -2.91 14.31
N GLU A 100 -10.91 -1.76 14.99
CA GLU A 100 -11.79 -0.62 14.71
C GLU A 100 -11.64 -0.08 13.28
N VAL A 101 -10.42 -0.01 12.76
CA VAL A 101 -10.15 0.42 11.38
C VAL A 101 -10.73 -0.60 10.39
N GLN A 102 -10.47 -1.89 10.62
CA GLN A 102 -10.97 -2.97 9.77
C GLN A 102 -12.50 -3.07 9.81
N GLN A 103 -13.14 -2.82 10.96
CA GLN A 103 -14.60 -2.79 11.09
C GLN A 103 -15.22 -1.64 10.31
N LYS A 104 -14.61 -0.44 10.34
CA LYS A 104 -15.05 0.69 9.50
C LYS A 104 -14.97 0.35 8.03
N LEU A 105 -13.86 -0.25 7.59
CA LEU A 105 -13.70 -0.74 6.22
C LEU A 105 -14.81 -1.73 5.84
N VAL A 106 -15.08 -2.73 6.69
CA VAL A 106 -16.17 -3.69 6.44
C VAL A 106 -17.51 -2.98 6.29
N ALA A 107 -17.84 -2.03 7.16
CA ALA A 107 -19.09 -1.27 7.07
C ALA A 107 -19.18 -0.45 5.76
N GLU A 108 -18.08 0.16 5.32
CA GLU A 108 -18.00 0.88 4.04
C GLU A 108 -18.19 -0.07 2.85
N LEU A 109 -17.61 -1.27 2.90
CA LEU A 109 -17.81 -2.32 1.89
C LEU A 109 -19.26 -2.82 1.84
N GLU A 110 -19.87 -3.04 2.99
CA GLU A 110 -21.27 -3.48 3.07
C GLU A 110 -22.22 -2.43 2.51
N ASN A 111 -21.97 -1.14 2.81
CA ASN A 111 -22.74 -0.03 2.25
C ASN A 111 -22.60 0.05 0.73
N ALA A 112 -21.37 -0.06 0.21
CA ALA A 112 -21.13 -0.06 -1.23
C ALA A 112 -21.76 -1.27 -1.93
N LEU A 113 -21.68 -2.45 -1.32
CA LEU A 113 -22.32 -3.66 -1.83
C LEU A 113 -23.85 -3.53 -1.87
N SER A 114 -24.46 -2.92 -0.86
CA SER A 114 -25.90 -2.64 -0.82
C SER A 114 -26.32 -1.67 -1.93
N ALA A 115 -25.54 -0.60 -2.15
CA ALA A 115 -25.77 0.34 -3.25
C ALA A 115 -25.69 -0.34 -4.62
N ALA A 116 -24.67 -1.18 -4.83
CA ALA A 116 -24.48 -1.94 -6.08
C ALA A 116 -25.60 -2.93 -6.35
N ARG A 117 -26.08 -3.67 -5.33
CA ARG A 117 -27.16 -4.66 -5.46
C ARG A 117 -28.53 -4.06 -5.75
N SER A 118 -28.74 -2.78 -5.43
CA SER A 118 -30.02 -2.10 -5.56
C SER A 118 -30.31 -1.61 -6.98
N ASN A 119 -29.58 -2.08 -8.00
CA ASN A 119 -29.74 -1.73 -9.42
C ASN A 119 -29.59 -0.22 -9.71
N ARG A 120 -28.87 0.51 -8.85
CA ARG A 120 -28.43 1.88 -9.12
C ARG A 120 -27.01 1.83 -9.66
N THR A 121 -26.78 2.53 -10.77
CA THR A 121 -25.45 2.95 -11.20
C THR A 121 -24.72 3.51 -9.98
N MET A 122 -23.66 2.82 -9.51
CA MET A 122 -22.82 3.29 -8.42
C MET A 122 -22.25 4.63 -8.82
N SER A 123 -22.47 5.66 -8.00
CA SER A 123 -21.96 6.98 -8.31
C SER A 123 -20.45 7.05 -8.02
N ILE A 124 -19.71 7.85 -8.78
CA ILE A 124 -18.27 8.14 -8.55
C ILE A 124 -17.88 8.45 -7.09
N PRO A 125 -18.69 9.12 -6.25
CA PRO A 125 -18.39 9.34 -4.83
C PRO A 125 -18.53 8.09 -3.97
N GLU A 126 -19.48 7.22 -4.29
CA GLU A 126 -19.64 5.92 -3.61
C GLU A 126 -18.49 4.99 -3.99
N LEU A 127 -18.07 5.03 -5.26
CA LEU A 127 -16.86 4.37 -5.74
C LEU A 127 -15.61 4.98 -5.10
N THR A 128 -15.51 6.30 -4.98
CA THR A 128 -14.39 7.00 -4.34
C THR A 128 -14.31 6.64 -2.87
N LYS A 129 -15.42 6.67 -2.12
CA LYS A 129 -15.45 6.20 -0.71
C LYS A 129 -15.07 4.73 -0.58
N LEU A 130 -15.54 3.88 -1.49
CA LEU A 130 -15.16 2.47 -1.56
C LEU A 130 -13.67 2.29 -1.85
N MET A 131 -13.07 3.11 -2.71
CA MET A 131 -11.64 3.12 -3.02
C MET A 131 -10.80 3.69 -1.88
N GLU A 132 -11.29 4.72 -1.18
CA GLU A 132 -10.70 5.28 0.04
C GLU A 132 -10.68 4.25 1.17
N ALA A 133 -11.77 3.48 1.32
CA ALA A 133 -11.88 2.36 2.24
C ALA A 133 -10.88 1.25 1.91
N LEU A 134 -10.85 0.82 0.64
CA LEU A 134 -10.11 -0.37 0.20
C LEU A 134 -8.60 -0.16 0.05
N LYS A 135 -8.13 1.05 -0.28
CA LYS A 135 -6.72 1.30 -0.58
C LYS A 135 -6.39 2.80 -0.49
N MET A 136 -6.15 3.42 0.67
CA MET A 136 -5.22 4.56 0.71
C MET A 136 -4.59 4.80 2.08
N ASN A 137 -3.27 4.68 2.14
CA ASN A 137 -2.46 5.56 2.96
C ASN A 137 -2.47 6.95 2.28
N LYS A 138 -3.54 7.73 2.52
CA LYS A 138 -3.88 8.98 1.80
C LYS A 138 -2.73 10.02 1.83
N GLU A 139 -1.83 9.93 2.82
CA GLU A 139 -0.70 10.84 3.01
C GLU A 139 0.43 10.70 1.98
N LYS A 140 0.48 9.60 1.20
CA LYS A 140 1.57 9.37 0.24
C LYS A 140 1.42 10.19 -1.06
N TYR A 141 0.19 10.57 -1.43
CA TYR A 141 -0.07 11.13 -2.77
C TYR A 141 -0.78 12.48 -2.76
N PHE A 142 -1.60 12.83 -1.75
CA PHE A 142 -2.31 14.10 -1.70
C PHE A 142 -2.07 14.83 -0.38
N SER A 143 -1.93 16.15 -0.42
CA SER A 143 -1.90 16.96 0.79
C SER A 143 -3.30 17.08 1.40
N LYS A 144 -3.37 17.29 2.72
CA LYS A 144 -4.64 17.50 3.44
C LYS A 144 -5.48 18.63 2.84
N GLN A 145 -4.84 19.72 2.43
CA GLN A 145 -5.50 20.87 1.80
C GLN A 145 -6.14 20.51 0.44
N GLN A 146 -5.50 19.63 -0.34
CA GLN A 146 -6.05 19.15 -1.60
C GLN A 146 -7.28 18.27 -1.36
N LEU A 147 -7.22 17.40 -0.34
CA LEU A 147 -8.36 16.57 0.06
C LEU A 147 -9.56 17.42 0.52
N ASP A 148 -9.32 18.41 1.40
CA ASP A 148 -10.37 19.30 1.91
C ASP A 148 -11.01 20.15 0.77
N THR A 149 -10.20 20.56 -0.22
CA THR A 149 -10.70 21.32 -1.39
C THR A 149 -11.55 20.45 -2.32
N MET A 150 -11.16 19.20 -2.54
CA MET A 150 -11.92 18.25 -3.35
C MET A 150 -13.26 17.89 -2.68
N GLU A 151 -13.24 17.67 -1.36
CA GLU A 151 -14.44 17.38 -0.56
C GLU A 151 -15.43 18.54 -0.61
N SER A 152 -14.97 19.77 -0.36
CA SER A 152 -15.82 20.97 -0.38
C SER A 152 -16.45 21.25 -1.75
N ARG A 153 -15.73 20.99 -2.86
CA ARG A 153 -16.31 21.13 -4.22
C ARG A 153 -17.40 20.11 -4.48
N TYR A 154 -17.16 18.87 -4.07
CA TYR A 154 -18.10 17.78 -4.28
C TYR A 154 -19.40 18.02 -3.53
N GLU A 155 -19.33 18.52 -2.29
CA GLU A 155 -20.52 18.84 -1.48
C GLU A 155 -21.34 20.00 -2.06
N ASN A 156 -20.69 20.97 -2.72
CA ASN A 156 -21.33 22.17 -3.25
C ASN A 156 -21.69 22.09 -4.74
N ALA A 157 -21.30 21.03 -5.45
CA ALA A 157 -21.54 20.87 -6.87
C ALA A 157 -22.97 20.39 -7.19
N ASP A 158 -23.49 20.81 -8.35
CA ASP A 158 -24.76 20.31 -8.87
C ASP A 158 -24.61 18.85 -9.32
N LYS A 159 -25.36 17.96 -8.67
CA LYS A 159 -25.32 16.52 -8.91
C LYS A 159 -25.75 16.14 -10.34
N GLN A 160 -26.61 16.92 -10.99
CA GLN A 160 -26.96 16.69 -12.39
C GLN A 160 -25.80 17.05 -13.33
N LEU A 161 -25.11 18.17 -13.08
CA LEU A 161 -23.94 18.56 -13.86
C LEU A 161 -22.79 17.56 -13.70
N LEU A 162 -22.56 17.07 -12.47
CA LEU A 162 -21.54 16.03 -12.22
C LEU A 162 -21.84 14.74 -12.99
N LYS A 163 -23.11 14.31 -13.01
CA LYS A 163 -23.53 13.11 -13.74
C LYS A 163 -23.40 13.26 -15.25
N GLN A 164 -23.68 14.46 -15.79
CA GLN A 164 -23.47 14.77 -17.20
C GLN A 164 -21.98 14.76 -17.55
N ALA A 165 -21.14 15.41 -16.74
CA ALA A 165 -19.69 15.43 -16.95
C ALA A 165 -19.06 14.02 -16.88
N GLU A 166 -19.54 13.17 -15.96
CA GLU A 166 -19.13 11.76 -15.86
C GLU A 166 -19.50 10.98 -17.14
N GLN A 167 -20.72 11.19 -17.66
CA GLN A 167 -21.18 10.51 -18.87
C GLN A 167 -20.39 10.96 -20.10
N GLU A 168 -20.17 12.27 -20.26
CA GLU A 168 -19.34 12.84 -21.32
C GLU A 168 -17.91 12.30 -21.28
N PHE A 169 -17.34 12.18 -20.09
CA PHE A 169 -16.00 11.61 -19.90
C PHE A 169 -15.95 10.13 -20.31
N ASN A 170 -16.93 9.33 -19.88
CA ASN A 170 -16.98 7.91 -20.24
C ASN A 170 -17.17 7.68 -21.75
N ASP A 171 -18.03 8.48 -22.39
CA ASP A 171 -18.25 8.38 -23.84
C ASP A 171 -16.99 8.79 -24.62
N LEU A 172 -16.26 9.79 -24.13
CA LEU A 172 -14.99 10.21 -24.71
C LEU A 172 -13.92 9.11 -24.63
N ILE A 173 -13.77 8.45 -23.48
CA ILE A 173 -12.80 7.35 -23.31
C ILE A 173 -13.11 6.19 -24.25
N LYS A 174 -14.39 5.83 -24.40
CA LYS A 174 -14.82 4.80 -25.36
C LYS A 174 -14.47 5.17 -26.79
N GLU A 175 -14.64 6.43 -27.16
CA GLU A 175 -14.28 6.89 -28.51
C GLU A 175 -12.77 6.81 -28.76
N ILE A 176 -11.95 7.27 -27.80
CA ILE A 176 -10.48 7.18 -27.90
C ILE A 176 -10.03 5.71 -28.00
N ARG A 177 -10.60 4.82 -27.19
CA ARG A 177 -10.31 3.39 -27.22
C ARG A 177 -10.68 2.77 -28.57
N LEU A 178 -11.84 3.12 -29.11
CA LEU A 178 -12.29 2.64 -30.42
C LEU A 178 -11.32 3.09 -31.54
N GLU A 179 -10.84 4.32 -31.51
CA GLU A 179 -9.84 4.80 -32.48
C GLU A 179 -8.49 4.07 -32.31
N LYS A 180 -8.03 3.84 -31.08
CA LYS A 180 -6.84 3.01 -30.81
C LYS A 180 -7.00 1.59 -31.36
N GLU A 181 -8.15 0.94 -31.14
CA GLU A 181 -8.44 -0.42 -31.62
C GLU A 181 -8.52 -0.53 -33.15
N LYS A 182 -8.96 0.54 -33.83
CA LYS A 182 -8.89 0.65 -35.30
C LYS A 182 -7.47 0.79 -35.84
N GLY A 183 -6.48 0.98 -34.97
CA GLY A 183 -5.09 1.24 -35.34
C GLY A 183 -4.83 2.68 -35.77
N ALA A 184 -5.66 3.63 -35.33
CA ALA A 184 -5.42 5.05 -35.55
C ALA A 184 -4.10 5.49 -34.91
N SER A 185 -3.38 6.39 -35.57
CA SER A 185 -2.14 6.94 -35.06
C SER A 185 -2.43 8.00 -33.98
N PRO A 186 -1.59 8.13 -32.94
CA PRO A 186 -1.68 9.24 -31.98
C PRO A 186 -1.60 10.63 -32.65
N SER A 187 -1.00 10.72 -33.83
CA SER A 187 -0.90 11.95 -34.64
C SER A 187 -2.08 12.18 -35.59
N ASP A 188 -3.09 11.32 -35.59
CA ASP A 188 -4.29 11.55 -36.40
C ASP A 188 -5.10 12.72 -35.82
N GLU A 189 -5.59 13.62 -36.69
CA GLU A 189 -6.34 14.83 -36.30
C GLU A 189 -7.51 14.51 -35.37
N LYS A 190 -8.24 13.42 -35.67
CA LYS A 190 -9.35 12.94 -34.83
C LYS A 190 -8.88 12.50 -33.44
N VAL A 191 -7.73 11.83 -33.34
CA VAL A 191 -7.19 11.36 -32.04
C VAL A 191 -6.67 12.54 -31.22
N GLN A 192 -6.05 13.52 -31.87
CA GLN A 192 -5.60 14.76 -31.22
C GLN A 192 -6.78 15.57 -30.67
N ASP A 193 -7.87 15.70 -31.42
CA ASP A 193 -9.09 16.38 -30.97
C ASP A 193 -9.70 15.69 -29.73
N LEU A 194 -9.77 14.36 -29.74
CA LEU A 194 -10.28 13.59 -28.60
C LEU A 194 -9.35 13.71 -27.38
N ALA A 195 -8.04 13.70 -27.59
CA ALA A 195 -7.05 13.88 -26.54
C ALA A 195 -7.12 15.30 -25.93
N ASN A 196 -7.34 16.33 -26.76
CA ASN A 196 -7.54 17.70 -26.29
C ASN A 196 -8.82 17.85 -25.46
N LYS A 197 -9.94 17.25 -25.90
CA LYS A 197 -11.19 17.20 -25.11
C LYS A 197 -10.98 16.51 -23.77
N TRP A 198 -10.21 15.42 -23.76
CA TRP A 198 -9.88 14.70 -22.52
C TRP A 198 -9.09 15.61 -21.58
N ASN A 199 -8.11 16.33 -22.14
CA ASN A 199 -7.30 17.28 -21.40
C ASN A 199 -8.12 18.42 -20.81
N ASP A 200 -9.11 18.94 -21.53
CA ASP A 200 -10.00 20.00 -21.07
C ASP A 200 -10.88 19.55 -19.89
N ILE A 201 -11.43 18.33 -19.96
CA ILE A 201 -12.21 17.76 -18.85
C ILE A 201 -11.30 17.59 -17.62
N VAL A 202 -10.11 17.01 -17.79
CA VAL A 202 -9.15 16.83 -16.69
C VAL A 202 -8.75 18.18 -16.07
N ASN A 203 -8.54 19.21 -16.89
CA ASN A 203 -8.22 20.57 -16.42
C ASN A 203 -9.35 21.23 -15.66
N ALA A 204 -10.59 21.05 -16.13
CA ALA A 204 -11.77 21.57 -15.44
C ALA A 204 -11.93 20.94 -14.06
N PHE A 205 -11.58 19.66 -13.91
CA PHE A 205 -11.57 18.97 -12.62
C PHE A 205 -10.37 19.38 -11.74
N SER A 206 -9.19 19.59 -12.32
CA SER A 206 -7.97 19.90 -11.58
C SER A 206 -7.70 21.40 -11.36
N GLU A 207 -8.53 22.30 -11.88
CA GLU A 207 -8.27 23.77 -11.92
C GLU A 207 -6.82 24.11 -12.34
N ASP A 208 -6.31 23.41 -13.34
CA ASP A 208 -4.92 23.57 -13.83
C ASP A 208 -3.82 23.29 -12.79
N ASP A 209 -4.16 22.58 -11.69
CA ASP A 209 -3.20 22.08 -10.70
C ASP A 209 -2.27 21.03 -11.35
N LYS A 210 -1.09 21.50 -11.76
CA LYS A 210 -0.04 20.67 -12.35
C LYS A 210 0.43 19.54 -11.42
N THR A 211 0.19 19.63 -10.12
CA THR A 211 0.55 18.57 -9.18
C THR A 211 -0.42 17.40 -9.22
N PHE A 212 -1.71 17.68 -9.41
CA PHE A 212 -2.75 16.67 -9.59
C PHE A 212 -2.49 15.78 -10.81
N ARG A 213 -2.11 16.39 -11.95
CA ARG A 213 -1.70 15.65 -13.15
C ARG A 213 -0.54 14.70 -12.89
N LYS A 214 0.53 15.19 -12.26
CA LYS A 214 1.72 14.37 -11.96
C LYS A 214 1.41 13.20 -11.02
N GLN A 215 0.48 13.39 -10.09
CA GLN A 215 0.05 12.34 -9.17
C GLN A 215 -0.80 11.29 -9.88
N ALA A 216 -1.70 11.69 -10.79
CA ALA A 216 -2.45 10.79 -11.64
C ALA A 216 -1.52 9.99 -12.60
N GLU A 217 -0.55 10.67 -13.23
CA GLU A 217 0.50 10.04 -14.04
C GLU A 217 1.27 8.98 -13.25
N HIS A 218 1.72 9.35 -12.04
CA HIS A 218 2.47 8.46 -11.16
C HIS A 218 1.63 7.25 -10.71
N PHE A 219 0.35 7.46 -10.42
CA PHE A 219 -0.58 6.38 -10.08
C PHE A 219 -0.71 5.35 -11.21
N HIS A 220 -0.94 5.80 -12.44
CA HIS A 220 -1.05 4.89 -13.60
C HIS A 220 0.27 4.20 -13.94
N ALA A 221 1.41 4.88 -13.74
CA ALA A 221 2.74 4.29 -13.94
C ALA A 221 3.08 3.20 -12.90
N GLU A 222 2.67 3.39 -11.63
CA GLU A 222 2.94 2.42 -10.55
C GLU A 222 1.91 1.27 -10.48
N ASN A 223 0.76 1.39 -11.16
CA ASN A 223 -0.32 0.39 -11.12
C ASN A 223 -0.74 -0.09 -12.52
N PRO A 224 0.16 -0.71 -13.30
CA PRO A 224 -0.20 -1.28 -14.60
C PRO A 224 -1.24 -2.40 -14.40
N GLY A 225 -2.41 -2.25 -15.02
CA GLY A 225 -3.53 -3.21 -14.95
C GLY A 225 -4.64 -2.88 -13.93
N ASN A 226 -4.59 -1.73 -13.25
CA ASN A 226 -5.71 -1.29 -12.42
C ASN A 226 -6.75 -0.56 -13.28
N GLU A 227 -7.47 -1.33 -14.10
CA GLU A 227 -8.51 -0.88 -15.07
C GLU A 227 -9.76 -0.27 -14.42
N LEU A 228 -9.87 -0.37 -13.10
CA LEU A 228 -11.13 -0.30 -12.36
C LEU A 228 -11.67 1.10 -12.05
N GLN A 229 -11.08 2.17 -12.58
CA GLN A 229 -11.57 3.51 -12.25
C GLN A 229 -12.31 4.20 -13.38
N TYR A 230 -11.89 4.07 -14.65
CA TYR A 230 -12.52 4.78 -15.78
C TYR A 230 -12.31 4.12 -17.15
N GLU A 231 -12.05 2.81 -17.23
CA GLU A 231 -11.68 2.15 -18.49
C GLU A 231 -10.45 2.78 -19.17
N ILE A 232 -9.55 3.44 -18.43
CA ILE A 232 -8.26 3.94 -18.95
C ILE A 232 -7.15 3.05 -18.41
N ASP A 233 -6.74 2.07 -19.21
CA ASP A 233 -5.55 1.25 -18.93
C ASP A 233 -4.25 2.04 -19.23
N GLY A 234 -3.13 1.50 -18.76
CA GLY A 234 -1.82 2.16 -18.92
C GLY A 234 -1.44 2.40 -20.38
N GLU A 235 -1.89 1.55 -21.32
CA GLU A 235 -1.61 1.74 -22.74
C GLU A 235 -2.48 2.84 -23.37
N LEU A 236 -3.77 2.89 -23.02
CA LEU A 236 -4.68 3.94 -23.46
C LEU A 236 -4.23 5.31 -22.92
N TYR A 237 -3.74 5.34 -21.68
CA TYR A 237 -3.16 6.54 -21.08
C TYR A 237 -1.92 7.02 -21.84
N GLN A 238 -1.00 6.10 -22.18
CA GLN A 238 0.16 6.43 -23.01
C GLN A 238 -0.23 6.93 -24.41
N PHE A 239 -1.25 6.31 -25.01
CA PHE A 239 -1.78 6.71 -26.32
C PHE A 239 -2.33 8.14 -26.31
N ILE A 240 -3.12 8.50 -25.29
CA ILE A 240 -3.64 9.87 -25.10
C ILE A 240 -2.50 10.86 -24.91
N ASN A 241 -1.51 10.52 -24.06
CA ASN A 241 -0.36 11.39 -23.81
C ASN A 241 0.53 11.57 -25.04
N GLN A 242 0.68 10.56 -25.89
CA GLN A 242 1.37 10.70 -27.17
C GLN A 242 0.62 11.67 -28.07
N ALA A 243 -0.71 11.54 -28.17
CA ALA A 243 -1.53 12.44 -28.98
C ALA A 243 -1.45 13.91 -28.51
N LEU A 244 -1.39 14.15 -27.20
CA LEU A 244 -1.22 15.49 -26.63
C LEU A 244 0.17 16.12 -26.85
N ASN A 245 1.21 15.28 -26.96
CA ASN A 245 2.59 15.73 -27.11
C ASN A 245 3.10 15.74 -28.56
N HIS A 246 2.32 15.21 -29.50
CA HIS A 246 2.59 15.31 -30.93
C HIS A 246 2.22 16.71 -31.44
N LYS A 247 3.22 17.55 -31.65
CA LYS A 247 3.12 18.79 -32.45
C LYS A 247 3.55 18.54 -33.88
#